data_AF-A0A838KLG3-F1
#
_entry.id   AF-A0A838KLG3-F1
#
_cell.length_a   1.000
_cell.length_b   1.000
_cell.length_c   1.000
_cell.angle_alpha   90.00
_cell.angle_beta   90.00
_cell.angle_gamma   90.00
#
_symmetry.space_group_name_H-M   'P 1'
#
loop_
_entity.id
_entity.type
_entity.pdbx_description
1 polymer ?
#
loop_
_entity_poly.entity_id
_entity_poly.type
_entity_poly.pdbx_seq_one_letter_code
_entity_poly.pdbx_strand_id
1 'polypeptide(L)'
;MTVVRDDADVLVVWLPIGTPVLRAARADGLGKRDDPSTLFTAELVQDRGVHAAFDQLRVAPTGRPWSVWVLFTEGTGEFAGWYVNLEKPHVRGEHTVYTSDHVLDLVIEPDRTMVRKDEDELALAVVQGVFDATAAAAVEADAAAVEALIADWGSPFCDGWERFRPDPAWPIPGLAE
;
A
#
# COMPACT_ATOMS: atom_id res chain seq x y z
N MET A 1 9.01 10.63 1.10
CA MET A 1 9.61 9.29 1.26
C MET A 1 11.10 9.38 0.95
N THR A 2 11.91 8.45 1.47
CA THR A 2 13.34 8.33 1.15
C THR A 2 13.55 7.14 0.23
N VAL A 3 14.27 7.32 -0.89
CA VAL A 3 14.59 6.21 -1.81
C VAL A 3 15.67 5.33 -1.21
N VAL A 4 15.39 4.04 -1.08
CA VAL A 4 16.34 3.01 -0.60
C VAL A 4 17.02 2.32 -1.77
N ARG A 5 16.24 2.01 -2.82
CA ARG A 5 16.71 1.40 -4.07
C ARG A 5 15.80 1.83 -5.20
N ASP A 6 16.39 2.19 -6.34
CA ASP A 6 15.62 2.51 -7.55
C ASP A 6 16.43 2.05 -8.76
N ASP A 7 15.95 1.00 -9.41
CA ASP A 7 16.54 0.46 -10.63
C ASP A 7 15.45 -0.04 -11.60
N ALA A 8 15.88 -0.74 -12.66
CA ALA A 8 15.00 -1.26 -13.69
C ALA A 8 13.98 -2.28 -13.15
N ASP A 9 14.33 -3.00 -12.08
CA ASP A 9 13.54 -4.11 -11.57
C ASP A 9 12.59 -3.70 -10.44
N VAL A 10 13.00 -2.74 -9.60
CA VAL A 10 12.25 -2.40 -8.39
C VAL A 10 12.45 -0.95 -7.96
N LEU A 11 11.40 -0.39 -7.37
CA LEU A 11 11.47 0.79 -6.53
C LEU A 11 11.26 0.37 -5.07
N VAL A 12 12.20 0.75 -4.19
CA VAL A 12 12.11 0.55 -2.75
C VAL A 12 12.22 1.89 -2.06
N VAL A 13 11.20 2.24 -1.26
CA VAL A 13 11.12 3.52 -0.56
C VAL A 13 10.79 3.34 0.91
N TRP A 14 11.38 4.19 1.73
CA TRP A 14 11.14 4.27 3.16
C TRP A 14 10.18 5.43 3.50
N LEU A 15 9.18 5.12 4.32
CA LEU A 15 8.21 6.06 4.86
C LEU A 15 8.12 5.88 6.40
N PRO A 16 8.81 6.72 7.18
CA PRO A 16 8.71 6.65 8.62
C PRO A 16 7.41 7.30 9.14
N ILE A 17 6.95 6.84 10.28
CA ILE A 17 5.92 7.50 11.10
C ILE A 17 6.32 8.95 11.37
N GLY A 18 5.32 9.83 11.46
CA GLY A 18 5.50 11.26 11.61
C GLY A 18 5.72 12.00 10.28
N THR A 19 5.92 11.29 9.16
CA THR A 19 5.98 11.92 7.84
C THR A 19 4.67 12.66 7.55
N PRO A 20 4.70 13.98 7.26
CA PRO A 20 3.52 14.71 6.81
C PRO A 20 3.02 14.17 5.47
N VAL A 21 1.71 13.95 5.36
CA VAL A 21 1.09 13.41 4.14
C VAL A 21 -0.17 14.19 3.77
N LEU A 22 -0.51 14.13 2.49
CA LEU A 22 -1.84 14.49 2.00
C LEU A 22 -2.65 13.20 1.87
N ARG A 23 -3.89 13.23 2.33
CA ARG A 23 -4.82 12.11 2.26
C ARG A 23 -6.17 12.57 1.71
N ALA A 24 -6.90 11.66 1.10
CA ALA A 24 -8.30 11.89 0.78
C ALA A 24 -9.14 11.78 2.06
N ALA A 25 -9.96 12.80 2.32
CA ALA A 25 -10.96 12.83 3.38
C ALA A 25 -12.34 13.10 2.76
N ARG A 26 -13.41 12.66 3.41
CA ARG A 26 -14.77 12.94 2.92
C ARG A 26 -15.11 14.40 3.18
N ALA A 27 -15.70 15.07 2.18
CA ALA A 27 -16.11 16.48 2.27
C ALA A 27 -17.20 16.71 3.33
N ASP A 28 -18.00 15.67 3.62
CA ASP A 28 -19.06 15.69 4.63
C ASP A 28 -18.55 15.50 6.08
N GLY A 29 -17.24 15.29 6.27
CA GLY A 29 -16.61 15.14 7.57
C GLY A 29 -16.76 13.76 8.22
N LEU A 30 -17.42 12.80 7.55
CA LEU A 30 -17.50 11.42 8.02
C LEU A 30 -16.16 10.69 7.81
N GLY A 31 -15.89 9.69 8.65
CA GLY A 31 -14.81 8.74 8.42
C GLY A 31 -15.06 7.90 7.16
N LYS A 32 -13.98 7.43 6.50
CA LYS A 32 -14.07 6.64 5.25
C LYS A 32 -15.12 5.52 5.34
N ARG A 33 -15.14 4.80 6.47
CA ARG A 33 -15.97 3.60 6.69
C ARG A 33 -17.24 3.86 7.52
N ASP A 34 -17.54 5.12 7.84
CA ASP A 34 -18.69 5.44 8.70
C ASP A 34 -20.04 5.27 7.96
N ASP A 35 -20.04 5.39 6.62
CA ASP A 35 -21.20 5.13 5.77
C ASP A 35 -20.81 4.28 4.55
N PRO A 36 -21.07 2.96 4.59
CA PRO A 36 -20.81 2.06 3.47
C PRO A 36 -21.58 2.39 2.19
N SER A 37 -22.74 3.07 2.29
CA SER A 37 -23.58 3.36 1.11
C SER A 37 -22.96 4.37 0.14
N THR A 38 -22.01 5.15 0.64
CA THR A 38 -21.29 6.18 -0.11
C THR A 38 -19.77 6.02 -0.03
N LEU A 39 -19.27 4.84 0.38
CA LEU A 39 -17.86 4.54 0.62
C LEU A 39 -16.92 5.04 -0.50
N PHE A 40 -17.34 4.89 -1.77
CA PHE A 40 -16.55 5.31 -2.93
C PHE A 40 -17.15 6.45 -3.76
N THR A 41 -18.36 6.89 -3.42
CA THR A 41 -19.09 7.92 -4.20
C THR A 41 -19.18 9.26 -3.48
N ALA A 42 -18.87 9.30 -2.19
CA ALA A 42 -18.79 10.54 -1.45
C ALA A 42 -17.75 11.48 -2.05
N GLU A 43 -18.06 12.78 -2.04
CA GLU A 43 -17.10 13.80 -2.45
C GLU A 43 -15.87 13.77 -1.53
N LEU A 44 -14.68 13.79 -2.14
CA LEU A 44 -13.41 13.78 -1.44
C LEU A 44 -12.75 15.15 -1.51
N VAL A 45 -12.23 15.60 -0.37
CA VAL A 45 -11.35 16.76 -0.23
C VAL A 45 -9.97 16.30 0.20
N GLN A 46 -8.97 17.13 -0.09
CA GLN A 46 -7.62 16.87 0.36
C GLN A 46 -7.45 17.37 1.80
N ASP A 47 -6.99 16.48 2.67
CA ASP A 47 -6.67 16.78 4.07
C ASP A 47 -5.18 16.58 4.34
N ARG A 48 -4.63 17.35 5.29
CA ARG A 48 -3.26 17.20 5.79
C ARG A 48 -3.28 16.26 7.00
N GLY A 49 -2.44 15.24 6.95
CA GLY A 49 -2.27 14.30 8.05
C GLY A 49 -0.81 13.99 8.33
N VAL A 50 -0.63 13.04 9.23
CA VAL A 50 0.66 12.41 9.50
C VAL A 50 0.53 10.91 9.29
N HIS A 51 1.57 10.29 8.73
CA HIS A 51 1.68 8.84 8.68
C HIS A 51 1.91 8.31 10.10
N ALA A 52 1.06 7.39 10.60
CA ALA A 52 0.93 7.17 12.04
C ALA A 52 0.84 5.71 12.53
N ALA A 53 0.76 4.72 11.64
CA ALA A 53 0.48 3.32 12.06
C ALA A 53 1.75 2.47 12.20
N PHE A 54 2.54 2.38 11.12
CA PHE A 54 3.77 1.61 11.07
C PHE A 54 4.81 2.40 10.31
N ASP A 55 6.07 2.25 10.66
CA ASP A 55 7.13 2.56 9.71
C ASP A 55 7.02 1.59 8.54
N GLN A 56 7.18 2.09 7.30
CA GLN A 56 6.96 1.29 6.10
C GLN A 56 8.15 1.32 5.17
N LEU A 57 8.64 0.12 4.80
CA LEU A 57 9.44 -0.05 3.59
C LEU A 57 8.52 -0.57 2.48
N ARG A 58 8.29 0.23 1.44
CA ARG A 58 7.46 -0.17 0.30
C ARG A 58 8.34 -0.67 -0.83
N VAL A 59 8.10 -1.90 -1.26
CA VAL A 59 8.79 -2.59 -2.34
C VAL A 59 7.81 -2.70 -3.51
N ALA A 60 8.07 -1.98 -4.59
CA ALA A 60 7.22 -1.92 -5.79
C ALA A 60 8.00 -2.46 -7.00
N PRO A 61 7.86 -3.75 -7.35
CA PRO A 61 8.49 -4.29 -8.54
C PRO A 61 7.94 -3.63 -9.82
N THR A 62 8.82 -3.38 -10.78
CA THR A 62 8.48 -2.65 -12.01
C THR A 62 7.40 -3.39 -12.81
N GLY A 63 6.35 -2.66 -13.19
CA GLY A 63 5.27 -3.18 -14.05
C GLY A 63 4.31 -4.14 -13.35
N ARG A 64 4.42 -4.34 -12.03
CA ARG A 64 3.49 -5.20 -11.27
C ARG A 64 2.30 -4.39 -10.73
N PRO A 65 1.09 -4.95 -10.74
CA PRO A 65 -0.12 -4.30 -10.24
C PRO A 65 -0.27 -4.45 -8.71
N TRP A 66 0.84 -4.29 -8.00
CA TRP A 66 0.90 -4.37 -6.54
C TRP A 66 2.24 -3.84 -6.02
N SER A 67 2.25 -3.45 -4.75
CA SER A 67 3.46 -3.29 -3.94
C SER A 67 3.36 -4.06 -2.63
N VAL A 68 4.51 -4.35 -2.04
CA VAL A 68 4.60 -4.99 -0.72
C VAL A 68 5.14 -3.98 0.28
N TRP A 69 4.39 -3.70 1.33
CA TRP A 69 4.80 -2.83 2.42
C TRP A 69 5.24 -3.70 3.59
N VAL A 70 6.53 -3.62 3.93
CA VAL A 70 7.11 -4.27 5.10
C VAL A 70 6.91 -3.34 6.28
N LEU A 71 6.21 -3.82 7.31
CA LEU A 71 5.76 -3.01 8.42
C LEU A 71 6.69 -3.16 9.62
N PHE A 72 7.03 -2.05 10.26
CA PHE A 72 7.84 -2.02 11.47
C PHE A 72 7.17 -1.20 12.57
N THR A 73 7.20 -1.71 13.79
CA THR A 73 6.64 -1.04 14.97
C THR A 73 7.47 0.20 15.34
N GLU A 74 6.80 1.33 15.60
CA GLU A 74 7.44 2.58 16.00
C GLU A 74 8.33 2.38 17.23
N GLY A 75 9.50 3.02 17.24
CA GLY A 75 10.40 3.05 18.39
C GLY A 75 11.22 1.77 18.59
N THR A 76 10.68 0.58 18.31
CA THR A 76 11.42 -0.69 18.41
C THR A 76 12.04 -1.12 17.08
N GLY A 77 11.43 -0.75 15.94
CA GLY A 77 11.82 -1.25 14.63
C GLY A 77 11.63 -2.76 14.47
N GLU A 78 10.79 -3.36 15.32
CA GLU A 78 10.44 -4.78 15.23
C GLU A 78 9.55 -5.01 14.01
N PHE A 79 9.84 -6.10 13.30
CA PHE A 79 9.08 -6.49 12.13
C PHE A 79 7.68 -6.97 12.52
N ALA A 80 6.65 -6.38 11.89
CA ALA A 80 5.24 -6.61 12.22
C ALA A 80 4.46 -7.40 11.16
N GLY A 81 5.06 -7.66 9.99
CA GLY A 81 4.39 -8.36 8.89
C GLY A 81 4.52 -7.63 7.56
N TRP A 82 3.90 -8.20 6.53
CA TRP A 82 3.79 -7.61 5.20
C TRP A 82 2.34 -7.24 4.88
N TYR A 83 2.19 -6.18 4.10
CA TYR A 83 0.93 -5.75 3.52
C TYR A 83 1.09 -5.66 2.02
N VAL A 84 0.32 -6.42 1.24
CA VAL A 84 0.29 -6.28 -0.21
C VAL A 84 -0.83 -5.30 -0.55
N ASN A 85 -0.45 -4.16 -1.12
CA ASN A 85 -1.38 -3.20 -1.70
C ASN A 85 -1.61 -3.58 -3.18
N LEU A 86 -2.79 -4.08 -3.55
CA LEU A 86 -3.10 -4.29 -4.97
C LEU A 86 -3.45 -2.93 -5.57
N GLU A 87 -2.83 -2.59 -6.70
CA GLU A 87 -2.90 -1.24 -7.26
C GLU A 87 -2.47 -1.22 -8.72
N LYS A 88 -2.63 -0.09 -9.41
CA LYS A 88 -2.11 0.04 -10.78
C LYS A 88 -0.59 -0.10 -10.79
N PRO A 89 0.00 -0.60 -11.90
CA PRO A 89 1.44 -0.52 -12.08
C PRO A 89 1.93 0.93 -11.92
N HIS A 90 2.99 1.09 -11.13
CA HIS A 90 3.54 2.39 -10.79
C HIS A 90 4.06 3.13 -12.03
N VAL A 91 3.61 4.37 -12.22
CA VAL A 91 4.07 5.28 -13.28
C VAL A 91 5.10 6.22 -12.68
N ARG A 92 6.35 6.11 -13.14
CA ARG A 92 7.48 6.94 -12.68
C ARG A 92 7.53 8.27 -13.45
N GLY A 93 7.55 9.37 -12.72
CA GLY A 93 7.88 10.71 -13.21
C GLY A 93 9.30 11.11 -12.78
N GLU A 94 9.68 12.37 -13.02
CA GLU A 94 11.03 12.87 -12.68
C GLU A 94 11.30 12.86 -11.17
N HIS A 95 10.31 13.24 -10.37
CA HIS A 95 10.39 13.31 -8.90
C HIS A 95 9.19 12.68 -8.18
N THR A 96 8.33 11.98 -8.92
CA THR A 96 7.05 11.49 -8.43
C THR A 96 6.78 10.08 -8.93
N VAL A 97 5.99 9.32 -8.19
CA VAL A 97 5.48 8.02 -8.62
C VAL A 97 3.98 8.00 -8.38
N TYR A 98 3.23 7.62 -9.41
CA TYR A 98 1.77 7.57 -9.36
C TYR A 98 1.28 6.14 -9.46
N THR A 99 0.27 5.83 -8.65
CA THR A 99 -0.50 4.60 -8.70
C THR A 99 -1.93 4.90 -8.28
N SER A 100 -2.82 3.92 -8.42
CA SER A 100 -4.20 3.99 -7.95
C SER A 100 -4.55 2.66 -7.30
N ASP A 101 -5.08 2.76 -6.09
CA ASP A 101 -5.50 1.63 -5.27
C ASP A 101 -6.57 0.76 -5.96
N HIS A 102 -6.50 -0.56 -5.76
CA HIS A 102 -7.48 -1.53 -6.25
C HIS A 102 -8.36 -2.13 -5.16
N VAL A 103 -8.40 -1.52 -3.96
CA VAL A 103 -9.28 -1.83 -2.83
C VAL A 103 -8.93 -3.14 -2.10
N LEU A 104 -8.74 -4.23 -2.84
CA LEU A 104 -8.39 -5.53 -2.26
C LEU A 104 -6.94 -5.53 -1.81
N ASP A 105 -6.66 -6.13 -0.65
CA ASP A 105 -5.32 -6.21 -0.07
C ASP A 105 -5.04 -7.61 0.49
N LEU A 106 -3.76 -7.93 0.69
CA LEU A 106 -3.33 -9.12 1.43
C LEU A 106 -2.53 -8.72 2.65
N VAL A 107 -2.83 -9.34 3.80
CA VAL A 107 -2.06 -9.15 5.04
C VAL A 107 -1.35 -10.46 5.35
N ILE A 108 -0.03 -10.39 5.56
CA ILE A 108 0.82 -11.53 5.85
C ILE A 108 1.49 -11.31 7.21
N GLU A 109 1.22 -12.20 8.14
CA GLU A 109 1.82 -12.20 9.47
C GLU A 109 3.29 -12.67 9.42
N PRO A 110 4.11 -12.37 10.46
CA PRO A 110 5.50 -12.82 10.50
C PRO A 110 5.70 -14.35 10.39
N ASP A 111 4.70 -15.14 10.78
CA ASP A 111 4.69 -16.59 10.64
C ASP A 111 4.26 -17.10 9.25
N ARG A 112 4.06 -16.16 8.30
CA ARG A 112 3.65 -16.35 6.91
C ARG A 112 2.20 -16.76 6.72
N THR A 113 1.39 -16.76 7.78
CA THR A 113 -0.05 -16.85 7.60
C THR A 113 -0.57 -15.63 6.88
N MET A 114 -1.51 -15.83 5.95
CA MET A 114 -2.01 -14.78 5.07
C MET A 114 -3.53 -14.76 5.10
N VAL A 115 -4.08 -13.55 5.10
CA VAL A 115 -5.50 -13.30 4.90
C VAL A 115 -5.71 -12.26 3.80
N ARG A 116 -6.82 -12.39 3.06
CA ARG A 116 -7.34 -11.31 2.24
C ARG A 116 -8.00 -10.26 3.12
N LYS A 117 -7.96 -9.01 2.69
CA LYS A 117 -8.57 -7.88 3.37
C LYS A 117 -9.36 -7.03 2.37
N ASP A 118 -10.49 -6.50 2.81
CA ASP A 118 -11.35 -5.57 2.05
C ASP A 118 -12.02 -6.21 0.81
N GLU A 119 -12.26 -7.52 0.84
CA GLU A 119 -13.03 -8.26 -0.18
C GLU A 119 -14.47 -7.72 -0.32
N ASP A 120 -15.08 -7.32 0.79
CA ASP A 120 -16.39 -6.69 0.84
C ASP A 120 -16.38 -5.28 0.24
N GLU A 121 -15.31 -4.53 0.44
CA GLU A 121 -15.13 -3.22 -0.18
C GLU A 121 -14.93 -3.34 -1.70
N LEU A 122 -14.23 -4.37 -2.21
CA LEU A 122 -14.12 -4.61 -3.65
C LEU A 122 -15.50 -4.89 -4.27
N ALA A 123 -16.32 -5.71 -3.60
CA ALA A 123 -17.70 -5.96 -4.02
C ALA A 123 -18.54 -4.67 -4.00
N LEU A 124 -18.38 -3.83 -2.98
CA LEU A 124 -19.03 -2.51 -2.91
C LEU A 124 -18.57 -1.56 -4.01
N ALA A 125 -17.28 -1.56 -4.37
CA ALA A 125 -16.74 -0.75 -5.46
C ALA A 125 -17.41 -1.08 -6.80
N VAL A 126 -17.75 -2.35 -7.03
CA VAL A 126 -18.54 -2.78 -8.21
C VAL A 126 -19.98 -2.28 -8.12
N VAL A 127 -20.64 -2.47 -6.98
CA VAL A 127 -22.03 -2.00 -6.77
C VAL A 127 -22.15 -0.49 -6.94
N GLN A 128 -21.13 0.26 -6.51
CA GLN A 128 -21.08 1.72 -6.60
C GLN A 128 -20.51 2.25 -7.92
N GLY A 129 -20.17 1.35 -8.86
CA GLY A 129 -19.78 1.73 -10.22
C GLY A 129 -18.36 2.27 -10.38
N VAL A 130 -17.50 2.10 -9.37
CA VAL A 130 -16.06 2.42 -9.46
C VAL A 130 -15.35 1.43 -10.36
N PHE A 131 -15.71 0.15 -10.22
CA PHE A 131 -15.22 -0.95 -11.04
C PHE A 131 -16.38 -1.60 -11.78
N ASP A 132 -16.12 -2.06 -13.00
CA ASP A 132 -16.98 -3.05 -13.63
C ASP A 132 -16.56 -4.47 -13.21
N ALA A 133 -17.36 -5.47 -13.58
CA ALA A 133 -17.07 -6.86 -13.24
C ALA A 133 -15.75 -7.37 -13.83
N THR A 134 -15.29 -6.81 -14.96
CA THR A 134 -14.03 -7.21 -15.60
C THR A 134 -12.85 -6.67 -14.80
N ALA A 135 -12.92 -5.42 -14.37
CA ALA A 135 -11.92 -4.80 -13.52
C ALA A 135 -11.80 -5.52 -12.18
N ALA A 136 -12.90 -5.82 -11.51
CA ALA A 136 -12.87 -6.58 -10.25
C ALA A 136 -12.29 -7.99 -10.44
N ALA A 137 -12.66 -8.69 -11.52
CA ALA A 137 -12.09 -10.00 -11.82
C ALA A 137 -10.57 -9.94 -12.10
N ALA A 138 -10.07 -8.84 -12.68
CA ALA A 138 -8.63 -8.64 -12.86
C ALA A 138 -7.91 -8.45 -11.53
N VAL A 139 -8.49 -7.66 -10.61
CA VAL A 139 -7.95 -7.47 -9.24
C VAL A 139 -7.88 -8.81 -8.50
N GLU A 140 -8.92 -9.63 -8.59
CA GLU A 140 -8.96 -10.98 -8.01
C GLU A 140 -7.87 -11.90 -8.60
N ALA A 141 -7.64 -11.82 -9.92
CA ALA A 141 -6.59 -12.58 -10.58
C ALA A 141 -5.18 -12.12 -10.16
N ASP A 142 -4.98 -10.81 -9.98
CA ASP A 142 -3.73 -10.25 -9.48
C ASP A 142 -3.47 -10.69 -8.03
N ALA A 143 -4.50 -10.68 -7.17
CA ALA A 143 -4.41 -11.21 -5.81
C ALA A 143 -4.03 -12.70 -5.82
N ALA A 144 -4.69 -13.53 -6.62
CA ALA A 144 -4.35 -14.96 -6.75
C ALA A 144 -2.91 -15.18 -7.24
N ALA A 145 -2.40 -14.32 -8.13
CA ALA A 145 -1.02 -14.38 -8.57
C ALA A 145 -0.03 -14.04 -7.44
N VAL A 146 -0.35 -13.07 -6.58
CA VAL A 146 0.46 -12.76 -5.39
C VAL A 146 0.38 -13.87 -4.34
N GLU A 147 -0.80 -14.47 -4.14
CA GLU A 147 -0.96 -15.62 -3.24
C GLU A 147 -0.07 -16.79 -3.63
N ALA A 148 0.04 -17.08 -4.93
CA ALA A 148 0.97 -18.08 -5.44
C ALA A 148 2.44 -17.72 -5.14
N LEU A 149 2.81 -16.45 -5.30
CA LEU A 149 4.15 -15.97 -4.92
C LEU A 149 4.42 -16.12 -3.42
N ILE A 150 3.43 -15.86 -2.56
CA ILE A 150 3.54 -16.04 -1.11
C ILE A 150 3.67 -17.53 -0.76
N ALA A 151 2.88 -18.39 -1.40
CA ALA A 151 2.93 -19.84 -1.18
C ALA A 151 4.30 -20.44 -1.54
N ASP A 152 4.92 -19.96 -2.63
CA ASP A 152 6.27 -20.34 -3.03
C ASP A 152 7.37 -19.62 -2.25
N TRP A 153 6.99 -18.67 -1.37
CA TRP A 153 7.88 -17.75 -0.68
C TRP A 153 8.86 -17.06 -1.63
N GLY A 154 8.34 -16.58 -2.77
CA GLY A 154 9.09 -15.87 -3.79
C GLY A 154 9.40 -14.42 -3.43
N SER A 155 10.14 -13.73 -4.30
CA SER A 155 10.43 -12.30 -4.13
C SER A 155 9.15 -11.46 -4.22
N PRO A 156 9.00 -10.41 -3.40
CA PRO A 156 10.02 -9.87 -2.50
C PRO A 156 10.02 -10.48 -1.09
N PHE A 157 9.17 -11.47 -0.79
CA PHE A 157 8.99 -12.02 0.57
C PHE A 157 10.22 -12.79 1.07
N CYS A 158 11.02 -13.39 0.18
CA CYS A 158 12.28 -14.06 0.54
C CYS A 158 13.54 -13.18 0.49
N ASP A 159 13.41 -11.90 0.12
CA ASP A 159 14.56 -11.04 -0.14
C ASP A 159 15.20 -10.48 1.15
N GLY A 160 14.60 -10.72 2.31
CA GLY A 160 15.15 -10.33 3.60
C GLY A 160 14.81 -8.92 4.07
N TRP A 161 13.83 -8.27 3.43
CA TRP A 161 13.42 -6.91 3.75
C TRP A 161 12.89 -6.74 5.18
N GLU A 162 12.42 -7.80 5.83
CA GLU A 162 12.05 -7.83 7.25
C GLU A 162 13.21 -7.49 8.20
N ARG A 163 14.46 -7.55 7.71
CA ARG A 163 15.66 -7.15 8.46
C ARG A 163 16.13 -5.73 8.16
N PHE A 164 15.45 -5.01 7.27
CA PHE A 164 15.82 -3.65 6.90
C PHE A 164 15.89 -2.73 8.13
N ARG A 165 16.87 -1.84 8.16
CA ARG A 165 16.97 -0.74 9.12
C ARG A 165 17.29 0.54 8.35
N PRO A 166 16.53 1.62 8.53
CA PRO A 166 16.85 2.91 7.90
C PRO A 166 18.16 3.46 8.48
N ASP A 167 18.85 4.29 7.70
CA ASP A 167 19.96 5.07 8.25
C ASP A 167 19.41 6.05 9.31
N PRO A 168 19.90 6.02 10.56
CA PRO A 168 19.42 6.90 11.62
C PRO A 168 19.70 8.39 11.35
N ALA A 169 20.57 8.72 10.38
CA ALA A 169 20.80 10.09 9.95
C ALA A 169 19.77 10.59 8.94
N TRP A 170 18.90 9.74 8.39
CA TRP A 170 17.87 10.18 7.45
C TRP A 170 16.82 11.04 8.17
N PRO A 171 16.54 12.26 7.69
CA PRO A 171 15.47 13.07 8.24
C PRO A 171 14.11 12.49 7.90
N ILE A 172 13.09 12.85 8.68
CA ILE A 172 11.70 12.67 8.26
C ILE A 172 11.47 13.52 6.99
N PRO A 173 11.02 12.93 5.87
CA PRO A 173 10.76 13.68 4.65
C PRO A 173 9.66 14.74 4.85
N GLY A 174 9.85 15.92 4.26
CA GLY A 174 8.82 16.96 4.23
C GLY A 174 7.79 16.77 3.10
N LEU A 175 6.67 17.50 3.21
CA LEU A 175 5.74 17.69 2.09
C LEU A 175 6.35 18.72 1.13
N ALA A 176 6.45 18.36 -0.16
CA ALA A 176 6.75 19.32 -1.20
C ALA A 176 5.59 20.32 -1.35
N GLU A 177 5.92 21.58 -1.68
CA GLU A 177 4.94 22.65 -1.94
C GLU A 177 4.24 22.50 -3.30
#